data_AF-A0A1J9PV87-F1
#
_entry.id   AF-A0A1J9PV87-F1
#
_cell.length_a   1.000
_cell.length_b   1.000
_cell.length_c   1.000
_cell.angle_alpha   90.00
_cell.angle_beta   90.00
_cell.angle_gamma   90.00
#
_symmetry.space_group_name_H-M   'P 1'
#
loop_
_entity.id
_entity.type
_entity.pdbx_description
1 polymer ?
#
loop_
_entity_poly.entity_id
_entity_poly.type
_entity_poly.pdbx_seq_one_letter_code
_entity_poly.pdbx_strand_id
1 'polypeptide(L)'
;MPVFKLKDPRPDICVGLSDEVLADALEPKKGRGLARRFLLIHMSPTPLGLRFPFLMVEAKAGATGGNLYRAQNQAAVGGSAALQIFRRLSDLQYAQNSDQESSGNLEAGGHSPHTPSALTPYVSFSIAAEGPVHELRLHFRRCCEEDYYMGCIRTWRTTVESDSLDLLRHLWEVLRWGNDELKGAIIESLQAL
;
A
#
# COMPACT_ATOMS: atom_id res chain seq x y z
N MET A 1 10.44 29.26 19.61
CA MET A 1 9.57 28.89 18.47
C MET A 1 8.83 27.61 18.84
N PRO A 2 7.52 27.47 18.55
CA PRO A 2 6.85 26.21 18.76
C PRO A 2 7.35 25.19 17.74
N VAL A 3 7.78 24.02 18.23
CA VAL A 3 8.12 22.88 17.39
C VAL A 3 6.80 22.26 16.94
N PHE A 4 6.40 22.54 15.69
CA PHE A 4 5.29 21.83 15.06
C PHE A 4 5.73 20.38 14.82
N LYS A 5 5.41 19.51 15.78
CA LYS A 5 5.62 18.08 15.64
C LYS A 5 4.39 17.50 14.95
N LEU A 6 4.49 17.25 13.65
CA LEU A 6 3.53 16.43 12.93
C LEU A 6 3.46 15.08 13.65
N LYS A 7 2.27 14.70 14.10
CA LYS A 7 2.05 13.39 14.71
C LYS A 7 2.39 12.34 13.65
N ASP A 8 3.22 11.37 13.99
CA ASP A 8 3.50 10.26 13.07
C ASP A 8 2.17 9.64 12.65
N PRO A 9 1.94 9.45 11.33
CA PRO A 9 0.71 8.84 10.85
C PRO A 9 0.60 7.43 11.45
N ARG A 10 -0.36 7.29 12.35
CA ARG A 10 -0.70 6.04 13.03
C ARG A 10 -2.19 5.85 12.83
N PRO A 11 -2.60 5.16 11.75
CA PRO A 11 -4.00 4.88 11.54
C PRO A 11 -4.54 4.05 12.71
N ASP A 12 -5.83 4.22 12.99
CA ASP A 12 -6.50 3.51 14.08
C ASP A 12 -6.46 1.99 13.84
N ILE A 13 -6.54 1.56 12.58
CA ILE A 13 -6.27 0.18 12.15
C ILE A 13 -5.41 0.21 10.88
N CYS A 14 -4.45 -0.70 10.79
CA CYS A 14 -3.62 -0.92 9.61
C CYS A 14 -3.62 -2.40 9.24
N VAL A 15 -3.80 -2.70 7.96
CA VAL A 15 -3.68 -4.05 7.39
C VAL A 15 -2.59 -4.02 6.32
N GLY A 16 -1.67 -4.97 6.44
CA GLY A 16 -0.54 -5.15 5.54
C GLY A 16 0.02 -6.56 5.67
N LEU A 17 1.16 -6.81 5.04
CA LEU A 17 1.86 -8.09 5.06
C LEU A 17 2.85 -8.12 6.23
N SER A 18 2.89 -9.22 6.98
CA SER A 18 3.85 -9.32 8.09
C SER A 18 5.28 -9.56 7.59
N ASP A 19 6.26 -9.13 8.40
CA ASP A 19 7.67 -9.40 8.15
C ASP A 19 7.97 -10.90 8.06
N GLU A 20 7.28 -11.74 8.85
CA GLU A 20 7.45 -13.19 8.82
C GLU A 20 7.04 -13.78 7.46
N VAL A 21 5.85 -13.43 6.96
CA VAL A 21 5.34 -13.94 5.68
C VAL A 21 6.28 -13.57 4.53
N LEU A 22 6.78 -12.33 4.53
CA LEU A 22 7.71 -11.88 3.50
C LEU A 22 9.09 -12.52 3.64
N ALA A 23 9.61 -12.64 4.86
CA ALA A 23 10.91 -13.26 5.11
C ALA A 23 10.91 -14.75 4.69
N ASP A 24 9.85 -15.48 5.05
CA ASP A 24 9.69 -16.90 4.71
C ASP A 24 9.58 -17.09 3.19
N ALA A 25 8.87 -16.21 2.49
CA ALA A 25 8.75 -16.23 1.04
C ALA A 25 10.07 -15.91 0.30
N LEU A 26 10.97 -15.15 0.94
CA LEU A 26 12.27 -14.75 0.37
C LEU A 26 13.42 -15.68 0.78
N GLU A 27 13.27 -16.43 1.89
CA GLU A 27 14.30 -17.32 2.44
C GLU A 27 14.87 -18.30 1.40
N PRO A 28 14.07 -18.97 0.53
CA PRO A 28 14.60 -19.91 -0.45
C PRO A 28 15.55 -19.29 -1.49
N LYS A 29 15.35 -18.01 -1.84
CA LYS A 29 16.17 -17.32 -2.87
C LYS A 29 17.31 -16.50 -2.29
N LYS A 30 17.08 -15.84 -1.15
CA LYS A 30 18.01 -14.85 -0.57
C LYS A 30 18.69 -15.34 0.72
N GLY A 31 18.19 -16.42 1.33
CA GLY A 31 18.59 -16.85 2.67
C GLY A 31 17.98 -15.96 3.77
N ARG A 32 17.69 -16.57 4.93
CA ARG A 32 16.95 -15.94 6.04
C ARG A 32 17.52 -14.58 6.50
N GLY A 33 18.84 -14.49 6.64
CA GLY A 33 19.51 -13.29 7.16
C GLY A 33 19.44 -12.10 6.19
N LEU A 34 19.56 -12.36 4.88
CA LEU A 34 19.51 -11.33 3.86
C LEU A 34 18.08 -10.87 3.59
N ALA A 35 17.12 -11.80 3.60
CA ALA A 35 15.69 -11.50 3.45
C ALA A 35 15.20 -10.47 4.49
N ARG A 36 15.52 -10.68 5.78
CA ARG A 36 15.13 -9.75 6.84
C ARG A 36 15.83 -8.39 6.72
N ARG A 37 17.12 -8.37 6.40
CA ARG A 37 17.87 -7.11 6.19
C ARG A 37 17.33 -6.31 5.00
N PHE A 38 16.98 -6.98 3.92
CA PHE A 38 16.40 -6.36 2.74
C PHE A 38 15.10 -5.61 3.08
N LEU A 39 14.19 -6.27 3.81
CA LEU A 39 12.94 -5.65 4.26
C LEU A 39 13.18 -4.47 5.22
N LEU A 40 14.17 -4.54 6.10
CA LEU A 40 14.53 -3.47 7.04
C LEU A 40 15.13 -2.23 6.36
N ILE A 41 15.94 -2.42 5.32
CA ILE A 41 16.68 -1.32 4.67
C ILE A 41 15.78 -0.59 3.67
N HIS A 42 15.01 -1.33 2.88
CA HIS A 42 14.34 -0.77 1.71
C HIS A 42 12.88 -0.38 1.98
N MET A 43 12.25 -1.04 2.94
CA MET A 43 10.87 -0.76 3.31
C MET A 43 10.87 -0.24 4.74
N SER A 44 10.06 0.77 5.06
CA SER A 44 9.90 1.19 6.46
C SER A 44 8.79 0.34 7.08
N PRO A 45 9.01 -0.34 8.22
CA PRO A 45 7.94 -1.07 8.88
C PRO A 45 6.92 -0.07 9.43
N THR A 46 5.64 -0.42 9.39
CA THR A 46 4.68 0.20 10.30
C THR A 46 5.06 -0.16 11.74
N PRO A 47 4.63 0.59 12.77
CA PRO A 47 4.92 0.28 14.17
C PRO A 47 4.52 -1.13 14.64
N LEU A 48 3.73 -1.86 13.85
CA LEU A 48 3.23 -3.20 14.13
C LEU A 48 3.96 -4.32 13.34
N GLY A 49 5.07 -4.02 12.67
CA GLY A 49 5.80 -5.02 11.86
C GLY A 49 5.08 -5.41 10.56
N LEU A 50 4.11 -4.60 10.12
CA LEU A 50 3.44 -4.76 8.83
C LEU A 50 4.14 -3.93 7.75
N ARG A 51 4.20 -4.50 6.55
CA ARG A 51 4.74 -3.94 5.30
C ARG A 51 3.65 -3.85 4.26
N PHE A 52 3.89 -3.01 3.24
CA PHE A 52 2.97 -2.84 2.10
C PHE A 52 1.51 -2.70 2.56
N PRO A 53 1.21 -1.71 3.40
CA PRO A 53 -0.11 -1.59 3.97
C PRO A 53 -1.10 -1.29 2.84
N PHE A 54 -2.19 -2.05 2.78
CA PHE A 54 -3.15 -2.00 1.66
C PHE A 54 -4.57 -1.64 2.11
N LEU A 55 -4.84 -1.65 3.42
CA LEU A 55 -6.06 -1.13 4.00
C LEU A 55 -5.75 -0.40 5.33
N MET A 56 -6.25 0.83 5.47
CA MET A 56 -6.18 1.61 6.71
C MET A 56 -7.57 2.00 7.19
N VAL A 57 -7.76 2.15 8.49
CA VAL A 57 -8.99 2.70 9.06
C VAL A 57 -8.64 3.92 9.92
N GLU A 58 -9.36 5.00 9.66
CA GLU A 58 -9.32 6.23 10.42
C GLU A 58 -10.73 6.49 10.94
N ALA A 59 -10.92 6.29 12.23
CA ALA A 59 -12.17 6.51 12.91
C ALA A 59 -12.06 7.76 13.79
N LYS A 60 -13.10 8.59 13.77
CA LYS A 60 -13.19 9.75 14.64
C LYS A 60 -14.54 9.75 15.35
N ALA A 61 -14.54 10.27 16.57
CA ALA A 61 -15.76 10.41 17.36
C ALA A 61 -16.08 11.89 17.54
N GLY A 62 -17.31 12.29 17.23
CA GLY A 62 -17.82 13.63 17.49
C GLY A 62 -17.65 14.04 18.97
N ALA A 63 -17.83 13.09 19.88
CA ALA A 63 -17.61 13.30 21.33
C ALA A 63 -16.19 13.75 21.70
N THR A 64 -15.19 13.44 20.86
CA THR A 64 -13.79 13.84 21.04
C THR A 64 -13.40 15.08 20.22
N GLY A 65 -14.36 15.77 19.62
CA GLY A 65 -14.11 16.89 18.71
C GLY A 65 -13.45 16.46 17.39
N GLY A 66 -13.58 15.18 17.04
CA GLY A 66 -13.23 14.65 15.72
C GLY A 66 -14.42 14.69 14.78
N ASN A 67 -14.17 14.75 13.48
CA ASN A 67 -15.21 14.68 12.46
C ASN A 67 -14.72 13.87 11.26
N LEU A 68 -15.64 13.55 10.36
CA LEU A 68 -15.39 12.75 9.17
C LEU A 68 -14.34 13.42 8.28
N TYR A 69 -14.35 14.74 8.17
CA TYR A 69 -13.32 15.47 7.41
C TYR A 69 -11.90 15.21 7.94
N ARG A 70 -11.71 15.20 9.27
CA ARG A 70 -10.42 14.85 9.88
C ARG A 70 -10.06 13.38 9.63
N ALA A 71 -11.05 12.47 9.68
CA ALA A 71 -10.84 11.06 9.34
C ALA A 71 -10.37 10.90 7.88
N GLN A 72 -11.03 11.59 6.95
CA GLN A 72 -10.69 11.61 5.52
C GLN A 72 -9.28 12.15 5.27
N ASN A 73 -8.91 13.25 5.92
CA ASN A 73 -7.58 13.84 5.78
C ASN A 73 -6.49 12.91 6.29
N GLN A 74 -6.71 12.24 7.43
CA GLN A 74 -5.75 11.26 7.95
C GLN A 74 -5.67 10.03 7.06
N ALA A 75 -6.81 9.59 6.52
CA ALA A 75 -6.87 8.49 5.56
C ALA A 75 -6.11 8.82 4.26
N ALA A 76 -6.17 10.07 3.78
CA ALA A 76 -5.39 10.55 2.64
C ALA A 76 -3.88 10.49 2.92
N VAL A 77 -3.45 10.91 4.12
CA VAL A 77 -2.04 10.82 4.53
C VAL A 77 -1.59 9.35 4.62
N GLY A 78 -2.38 8.49 5.25
CA GLY A 78 -2.08 7.05 5.33
C GLY A 78 -2.02 6.38 3.96
N GLY A 79 -2.96 6.67 3.08
CA GLY A 79 -3.02 6.12 1.72
C GLY A 79 -1.86 6.57 0.83
N SER A 80 -1.50 7.85 0.87
CA SER A 80 -0.31 8.36 0.14
C SER A 80 0.99 7.76 0.67
N ALA A 81 1.14 7.60 1.99
CA ALA A 81 2.29 6.91 2.57
C ALA A 81 2.37 5.43 2.11
N ALA A 82 1.22 4.74 2.03
CA ALA A 82 1.15 3.38 1.50
C ALA A 82 1.60 3.32 0.03
N LEU A 83 1.08 4.21 -0.82
CA LEU A 83 1.47 4.31 -2.23
C LEU A 83 2.96 4.63 -2.42
N GLN A 84 3.55 5.42 -1.52
CA GLN A 84 4.98 5.69 -1.56
C GLN A 84 5.83 4.44 -1.27
N ILE A 85 5.38 3.55 -0.39
CA ILE A 85 6.05 2.26 -0.14
C ILE A 85 6.03 1.40 -1.41
N PHE A 86 4.87 1.32 -2.08
CA PHE A 86 4.74 0.61 -3.34
C PHE A 86 5.62 1.18 -4.45
N ARG A 87 5.69 2.52 -4.56
CA ARG A 87 6.57 3.20 -5.51
C ARG A 87 8.03 2.84 -5.30
N ARG A 88 8.52 2.83 -4.06
CA ARG A 88 9.91 2.45 -3.76
C ARG A 88 10.23 1.04 -4.24
N LEU A 89 9.28 0.12 -4.15
CA LEU A 89 9.46 -1.23 -4.70
C LEU A 89 9.62 -1.19 -6.22
N SER A 90 8.75 -0.47 -6.93
CA SER A 90 8.84 -0.30 -8.38
C SER A 90 10.15 0.37 -8.82
N ASP A 91 10.59 1.41 -8.10
CA ASP A 91 11.83 2.13 -8.40
C ASP A 91 13.06 1.21 -8.25
N LEU A 92 13.07 0.32 -7.25
CA LEU A 92 14.13 -0.68 -7.08
C LEU A 92 14.15 -1.71 -8.22
N GLN A 93 12.99 -2.12 -8.71
CA GLN A 93 12.89 -3.04 -9.86
C GLN A 93 13.41 -2.39 -11.13
N TYR A 94 13.06 -1.11 -11.34
CA TYR A 94 13.54 -0.36 -12.49
C TYR A 94 15.06 -0.20 -12.47
N ALA A 95 15.65 0.14 -11.31
CA ALA A 95 17.09 0.30 -11.17
C ALA A 95 17.88 -0.98 -11.48
N GLN A 96 17.40 -2.15 -11.04
CA GLN A 96 18.06 -3.43 -11.36
C GLN A 96 18.03 -3.77 -12.85
N ASN A 97 16.90 -3.52 -13.53
CA ASN A 97 16.80 -3.81 -14.96
C ASN A 97 17.74 -2.91 -15.77
N SER A 98 17.90 -1.63 -15.39
CA SER A 98 18.83 -0.73 -16.08
C SER A 98 20.31 -1.11 -15.89
N ASP A 99 20.68 -1.69 -14.75
CA ASP A 99 22.06 -2.13 -14.47
C ASP A 99 22.42 -3.41 -15.26
N GLN A 100 21.44 -4.29 -15.50
CA GLN A 100 21.61 -5.49 -16.33
C GLN A 100 21.74 -5.15 -17.82
N GLU A 101 20.96 -4.20 -18.33
CA GLU A 101 21.06 -3.74 -19.74
C GLU A 101 22.41 -3.06 -20.03
N SER A 102 23.01 -2.39 -19.04
CA SER A 102 24.32 -1.75 -19.16
C SER A 102 25.50 -2.73 -19.14
N SER A 103 25.25 -4.00 -18.79
CA SER A 103 26.27 -5.06 -18.69
C SER A 103 26.15 -6.12 -19.79
N GLY A 104 25.18 -5.99 -20.70
CA GLY A 104 24.95 -6.87 -21.84
C GLY A 104 25.60 -6.36 -23.12
N ASN A 105 26.37 -7.22 -23.79
CA ASN A 105 27.14 -6.95 -25.01
C ASN A 105 26.39 -6.19 -26.12
N LEU A 106 27.14 -5.33 -26.81
CA LEU A 106 26.83 -4.77 -28.13
C LEU A 106 26.59 -5.89 -29.16
N GLU A 107 25.34 -6.31 -29.39
CA GLU A 107 24.95 -6.91 -30.66
C GLU A 107 23.67 -6.26 -31.19
N ALA A 108 23.78 -5.80 -32.43
CA ALA A 108 22.83 -4.95 -33.11
C ALA A 108 21.61 -5.71 -33.64
N GLY A 109 20.43 -5.10 -33.51
CA GLY A 109 19.29 -5.38 -34.40
C GLY A 109 18.00 -5.79 -33.70
N GLY A 110 17.06 -4.84 -33.61
CA GLY A 110 15.67 -5.11 -33.27
C GLY A 110 15.09 -4.05 -32.34
N HIS A 111 14.50 -3.00 -32.92
CA HIS A 111 13.65 -2.07 -32.17
C HIS A 111 12.37 -2.81 -31.74
N SER A 112 12.43 -3.51 -30.60
CA SER A 112 11.24 -3.83 -29.84
C SER A 112 11.07 -2.71 -28.83
N PRO A 113 9.98 -1.93 -28.84
CA PRO A 113 9.68 -1.07 -27.71
C PRO A 113 9.44 -2.02 -26.53
N HIS A 114 10.41 -2.07 -25.62
CA HIS A 114 10.25 -2.77 -24.35
C HIS A 114 9.05 -2.16 -23.64
N THR A 115 7.90 -2.81 -23.75
CA THR A 115 6.75 -2.51 -22.92
C THR A 115 7.21 -2.79 -21.50
N PRO A 116 7.29 -1.80 -20.60
CA PRO A 116 7.55 -2.10 -19.20
C PRO A 116 6.50 -3.10 -18.77
N SER A 117 6.94 -4.29 -18.35
CA SER A 117 6.06 -5.35 -17.85
C SER A 117 5.08 -4.67 -16.91
N ALA A 118 3.80 -4.65 -17.31
CA ALA A 118 2.83 -3.71 -16.80
C ALA A 118 2.80 -3.79 -15.27
N LEU A 119 3.46 -2.82 -14.61
CA LEU A 119 3.46 -2.70 -13.16
C LEU A 119 2.00 -2.68 -12.76
N THR A 120 1.54 -3.72 -12.06
CA THR A 120 0.22 -3.72 -11.43
C THR A 120 0.11 -2.39 -10.70
N PRO A 121 -0.84 -1.51 -11.06
CA PRO A 121 -0.94 -0.22 -10.40
C PRO A 121 -1.24 -0.51 -8.94
N TYR A 122 -0.24 -0.31 -8.09
CA TYR A 122 -0.40 -0.54 -6.68
C TYR A 122 -1.42 0.49 -6.18
N VAL A 123 -2.56 -0.03 -5.74
CA VAL A 123 -3.60 0.75 -5.09
C VAL A 123 -3.57 0.47 -3.60
N SER A 124 -4.17 1.37 -2.83
CA SER A 124 -4.41 1.15 -1.40
C SER A 124 -5.81 1.58 -1.06
N PHE A 125 -6.38 1.04 0.00
CA PHE A 125 -7.72 1.36 0.45
C PHE A 125 -7.67 2.01 1.83
N SER A 126 -8.67 2.84 2.12
CA SER A 126 -8.90 3.29 3.48
C SER A 126 -10.38 3.38 3.80
N ILE A 127 -10.72 3.21 5.07
CA ILE A 127 -12.03 3.56 5.61
C ILE A 127 -11.88 4.82 6.47
N ALA A 128 -12.64 5.86 6.13
CA ALA A 128 -12.85 7.00 7.01
C ALA A 128 -14.20 6.85 7.71
N ALA A 129 -14.22 6.92 9.03
CA ALA A 129 -15.44 6.71 9.81
C ALA A 129 -15.70 7.82 10.83
N GLU A 130 -16.97 8.20 10.98
CA GLU A 130 -17.48 9.04 12.07
C GLU A 130 -18.82 8.49 12.58
N GLY A 131 -18.83 8.04 13.84
CA GLY A 131 -20.00 7.38 14.41
C GLY A 131 -20.44 6.19 13.54
N PRO A 132 -21.71 6.13 13.08
CA PRO A 132 -22.17 5.03 12.23
C PRO A 132 -21.79 5.19 10.75
N VAL A 133 -21.29 6.35 10.32
CA VAL A 133 -20.96 6.60 8.91
C VAL A 133 -19.57 6.05 8.60
N HIS A 134 -19.47 5.22 7.57
CA HIS A 134 -18.23 4.62 7.09
C HIS A 134 -18.06 4.86 5.60
N GLU A 135 -16.90 5.31 5.15
CA GLU A 135 -16.60 5.61 3.75
C GLU A 135 -15.37 4.84 3.27
N LEU A 136 -15.56 3.91 2.34
CA LEU A 136 -14.45 3.22 1.68
C LEU A 136 -13.89 4.11 0.57
N ARG A 137 -12.59 4.27 0.59
CA ARG A 137 -11.84 5.09 -0.37
C ARG A 137 -10.75 4.29 -1.04
N LEU A 138 -10.56 4.60 -2.31
CA LEU A 138 -9.46 4.12 -3.14
C LEU A 138 -8.37 5.18 -3.20
N HIS A 139 -7.13 4.77 -2.97
CA HIS A 139 -5.94 5.55 -3.18
C HIS A 139 -5.19 4.99 -4.37
N PHE A 140 -4.81 5.86 -5.30
CA PHE A 140 -4.10 5.47 -6.50
C PHE A 140 -3.23 6.62 -7.01
N ARG A 141 -2.34 6.28 -7.93
CA ARG A 141 -1.58 7.23 -8.74
C ARG A 141 -1.87 6.93 -10.20
N ARG A 142 -1.98 7.97 -11.02
CA ARG A 142 -2.08 7.79 -12.48
C ARG A 142 -0.68 7.62 -13.07
N CYS A 143 -0.61 6.91 -14.19
CA CYS A 143 0.66 6.72 -14.89
C CYS A 143 1.28 8.08 -15.25
N CYS A 144 2.59 8.21 -15.05
CA CYS A 144 3.37 9.43 -15.34
C CYS A 144 2.98 10.69 -14.54
N GLU A 145 2.10 10.58 -13.54
CA GLU A 145 1.77 11.68 -12.64
C GLU A 145 2.46 11.48 -11.28
N GLU A 146 2.89 12.58 -10.65
CA GLU A 146 3.51 12.56 -9.31
C GLU A 146 2.48 12.67 -8.18
N ASP A 147 1.26 13.08 -8.52
CA ASP A 147 0.19 13.35 -7.56
C ASP A 147 -0.50 12.07 -7.06
N TYR A 148 -0.88 12.10 -5.78
CA TYR A 148 -1.66 11.04 -5.15
C TYR A 148 -3.15 11.40 -5.18
N TYR A 149 -3.97 10.45 -5.63
CA TYR A 149 -5.42 10.62 -5.73
C TYR A 149 -6.15 9.75 -4.71
N MET A 150 -7.22 10.30 -4.15
CA MET A 150 -8.12 9.61 -3.23
C MET A 150 -9.56 9.79 -3.71
N GLY A 151 -10.24 8.69 -4.03
CA GLY A 151 -11.65 8.67 -4.46
C GLY A 151 -12.54 7.95 -3.45
N CYS A 152 -13.73 8.47 -3.18
CA CYS A 152 -14.74 7.74 -2.42
C CYS A 152 -15.43 6.71 -3.32
N ILE A 153 -15.37 5.43 -2.94
CA ILE A 153 -16.04 4.34 -3.65
C ILE A 153 -17.50 4.26 -3.21
N ARG A 154 -17.73 4.22 -1.90
CA ARG A 154 -19.06 4.06 -1.31
C ARG A 154 -19.08 4.51 0.15
N THR A 155 -20.25 4.94 0.59
CA THR A 155 -20.57 5.34 1.96
C THR A 155 -21.68 4.45 2.50
N TRP A 156 -21.56 4.02 3.75
CA TRP A 156 -22.55 3.19 4.45
C TRP A 156 -22.89 3.78 5.81
N ARG A 157 -24.07 3.42 6.33
CA ARG A 157 -24.46 3.64 7.73
C ARG A 157 -24.64 2.32 8.46
N THR A 158 -23.79 2.05 9.44
CA THR A 158 -23.80 0.78 10.20
C THR A 158 -24.98 0.62 11.16
N THR A 159 -25.85 1.63 11.29
CA THR A 159 -27.15 1.50 11.94
C THR A 159 -28.21 0.84 11.06
N VAL A 160 -27.91 0.63 9.77
CA VAL A 160 -28.78 -0.06 8.82
C VAL A 160 -28.18 -1.43 8.54
N GLU A 161 -28.98 -2.49 8.67
CA GLU A 161 -28.51 -3.87 8.51
C GLU A 161 -27.96 -4.14 7.10
N SER A 162 -28.69 -3.72 6.07
CA SER A 162 -28.28 -3.90 4.66
C SER A 162 -26.94 -3.22 4.37
N ASP A 163 -26.75 -2.00 4.88
CA ASP A 163 -25.51 -1.23 4.72
C ASP A 163 -24.35 -1.91 5.45
N SER A 164 -24.59 -2.45 6.64
CA SER A 164 -23.58 -3.16 7.42
C SER A 164 -23.10 -4.43 6.70
N LEU A 165 -24.05 -5.22 6.18
CA LEU A 165 -23.73 -6.41 5.40
C LEU A 165 -22.98 -6.07 4.10
N ASP A 166 -23.37 -5.00 3.43
CA ASP A 166 -22.71 -4.55 2.20
C ASP A 166 -21.28 -4.02 2.46
N LEU A 167 -21.08 -3.27 3.55
CA LEU A 167 -19.75 -2.86 4.00
C LEU A 167 -18.84 -4.06 4.26
N LEU A 168 -19.34 -5.08 4.98
CA LEU A 168 -18.56 -6.30 5.27
C LEU A 168 -18.17 -7.06 4.00
N ARG A 169 -19.04 -7.11 2.99
CA ARG A 169 -18.71 -7.71 1.68
C ARG A 169 -17.58 -6.96 0.99
N HIS A 170 -17.61 -5.63 0.97
CA HIS A 170 -16.54 -4.84 0.34
C HIS A 170 -15.23 -4.95 1.12
N LEU A 171 -15.28 -4.96 2.45
CA LEU A 171 -14.13 -5.23 3.30
C LEU A 171 -13.52 -6.60 3.01
N TRP A 172 -14.36 -7.62 2.89
CA TRP A 172 -13.92 -8.98 2.55
C TRP A 172 -13.21 -9.01 1.20
N GLU A 173 -13.74 -8.36 0.15
CA GLU A 173 -13.09 -8.32 -1.16
C GLU A 173 -11.72 -7.62 -1.11
N VAL A 174 -11.59 -6.51 -0.37
CA VAL A 174 -10.30 -5.83 -0.19
C VAL A 174 -9.29 -6.73 0.55
N LEU A 175 -9.72 -7.41 1.61
CA LEU A 175 -8.86 -8.31 2.37
C LEU A 175 -8.43 -9.54 1.55
N ARG A 176 -9.35 -10.12 0.79
CA ARG A 176 -9.09 -11.24 -0.12
C ARG A 176 -8.09 -10.84 -1.20
N TRP A 177 -8.33 -9.73 -1.88
CA TRP A 177 -7.40 -9.16 -2.87
C TRP A 177 -6.01 -8.91 -2.27
N GLY A 178 -5.95 -8.31 -1.08
CA GLY A 178 -4.70 -8.05 -0.37
C GLY A 178 -3.92 -9.31 -0.01
N ASN A 179 -4.61 -10.35 0.46
CA ASN A 179 -4.00 -11.62 0.83
C ASN A 179 -3.59 -12.47 -0.38
N ASP A 180 -4.28 -12.34 -1.51
CA ASP A 180 -4.07 -13.21 -2.68
C ASP A 180 -3.23 -12.49 -3.73
N GLU A 181 -3.87 -11.70 -4.60
CA GLU A 181 -3.26 -11.07 -5.76
C GLU A 181 -2.14 -10.10 -5.39
N LEU A 182 -2.39 -9.18 -4.46
CA LEU A 182 -1.40 -8.17 -4.06
C LEU A 182 -0.17 -8.82 -3.42
N LYS A 183 -0.40 -9.76 -2.49
CA LYS A 183 0.68 -10.49 -1.81
C LYS A 183 1.56 -11.24 -2.82
N GLY A 184 0.94 -11.94 -3.78
CA GLY A 184 1.64 -12.63 -4.85
C GLY A 184 2.54 -11.68 -5.65
N ALA A 185 1.97 -10.58 -6.14
CA ALA A 185 2.69 -9.58 -6.93
C ALA A 185 3.88 -8.96 -6.17
N ILE A 186 3.72 -8.66 -4.88
CA ILE A 186 4.80 -8.12 -4.04
C ILE A 186 5.91 -9.17 -3.85
N ILE A 187 5.55 -10.42 -3.55
CA ILE A 187 6.55 -11.48 -3.37
C ILE A 187 7.33 -11.71 -4.66
N GLU A 188 6.64 -11.82 -5.80
CA GLU A 188 7.28 -11.95 -7.11
C GLU A 188 8.23 -10.78 -7.37
N SER A 189 7.78 -9.56 -7.10
CA SER A 189 8.59 -8.35 -7.25
C SER A 189 9.83 -8.36 -6.36
N LEU A 190 9.71 -8.72 -5.09
CA LEU A 190 10.83 -8.78 -4.14
C LEU A 190 11.81 -9.91 -4.44
N GLN A 191 11.32 -11.02 -5.01
CA GLN A 191 12.14 -12.15 -5.41
C GLN A 191 12.91 -11.90 -6.73
N ALA A 192 12.47 -10.93 -7.53
CA ALA A 192 13.13 -10.52 -8.76
C ALA A 192 14.25 -9.49 -8.53
N LEU A 193 14.23 -8.82 -7.37
CA LEU A 193 15.37 -8.04 -6.86
C LEU A 193 16.48 -8.96 -6.37
#